data_AF-A0A9P4YK34-F1
#
_entry.id   AF-A0A9P4YK34-F1
#
_cell.length_a   1.000
_cell.length_b   1.000
_cell.length_c   1.000
_cell.angle_alpha   90.00
_cell.angle_beta   90.00
_cell.angle_gamma   90.00
#
_symmetry.space_group_name_H-M   'P 1'
#
loop_
_entity.id
_entity.type
_entity.pdbx_description
1 polymer ?
#
loop_
_entity_poly.entity_id
_entity_poly.type
_entity_poly.pdbx_seq_one_letter_code
_entity_poly.pdbx_strand_id
1 'polypeptide(L)'
;MRTVPFVTAICAFMASAEASYYYTVFTSMSNGLNVTLNGTTKGIEFGPGSPCRYWTRYEVAPDINNWTYYSIRARERDRFFRYPEYRSRAIAQAASTPSLFRIEVDGANSYVVALESETGEKLAWTAERRNTTAPNRNMVVSLQPYRRSRAQRFKIAEEYVNPDDC
;
A
#
# COMPACT_ATOMS: atom_id res chain seq x y z
N MET A 1 -29.96 -12.53 42.04
CA MET A 1 -29.42 -12.44 40.67
C MET A 1 -28.67 -11.11 40.56
N ARG A 2 -27.38 -11.16 40.22
CA ARG A 2 -26.48 -10.00 40.22
C ARG A 2 -26.27 -9.59 38.76
N THR A 3 -26.81 -8.46 38.33
CA THR A 3 -26.61 -7.90 36.99
C THR A 3 -25.22 -7.28 36.92
N VAL A 4 -24.37 -7.81 36.04
CA VAL A 4 -23.05 -7.23 35.74
C VAL A 4 -23.25 -6.23 34.59
N PRO A 5 -22.90 -4.94 34.74
CA PRO A 5 -22.97 -4.01 33.63
C PRO A 5 -21.77 -4.26 32.71
N PHE A 6 -22.07 -4.59 31.45
CA PHE A 6 -21.09 -4.69 30.38
C PHE A 6 -20.66 -3.27 30.00
N VAL A 7 -19.46 -2.84 30.41
CA VAL A 7 -18.90 -1.55 30.02
C VAL A 7 -18.29 -1.70 28.63
N THR A 8 -19.01 -1.23 27.61
CA THR A 8 -18.46 -1.06 26.26
C THR A 8 -17.55 0.18 26.27
N ALA A 9 -16.25 -0.05 26.39
CA ALA A 9 -15.25 1.00 26.17
C ALA A 9 -15.20 1.31 24.66
N ILE A 10 -15.87 2.39 24.27
CA ILE A 10 -15.76 2.95 22.92
C ILE A 10 -14.43 3.73 22.87
N CYS A 11 -13.39 3.11 22.34
CA CYS A 11 -12.16 3.82 21.99
C CYS A 11 -12.46 4.75 20.81
N ALA A 12 -12.80 6.00 21.11
CA ALA A 12 -12.81 7.07 20.13
C ALA A 12 -11.35 7.41 19.80
N PHE A 13 -10.86 6.93 18.65
CA PHE A 13 -9.59 7.41 18.11
C PHE A 13 -9.80 8.86 17.67
N MET A 14 -9.28 9.80 18.46
CA MET A 14 -9.10 11.17 18.00
C MET A 14 -8.00 11.19 16.94
N ALA A 15 -8.39 11.07 15.68
CA ALA A 15 -7.51 11.44 14.58
C ALA A 15 -7.50 12.97 14.49
N SER A 16 -6.41 13.62 14.90
CA SER A 16 -6.16 15.02 14.56
C SER A 16 -5.95 15.11 13.06
N ALA A 17 -6.98 15.58 12.34
CA ALA A 17 -6.93 15.85 10.92
C ALA A 17 -6.19 17.17 10.66
N GLU A 18 -4.88 17.19 10.85
CA GLU A 18 -4.06 18.13 10.09
C GLU A 18 -3.91 17.53 8.69
N ALA A 19 -4.31 18.29 7.67
CA ALA A 19 -4.08 17.90 6.28
C ALA A 19 -2.57 17.91 6.04
N SER A 20 -1.93 16.76 6.27
CA SER A 20 -0.54 16.56 5.90
C SER A 20 -0.42 16.60 4.38
N TYR A 21 0.30 17.59 3.87
CA TYR A 21 0.69 17.67 2.45
C TYR A 21 1.89 16.76 2.12
N TYR A 22 2.30 15.89 3.05
CA TYR A 22 3.34 14.90 2.83
C TYR A 22 2.73 13.59 2.34
N TYR A 23 3.20 13.12 1.18
CA TYR A 23 2.75 11.89 0.56
C TYR A 23 3.91 10.92 0.36
N THR A 24 3.63 9.63 0.54
CA THR A 24 4.59 8.56 0.29
C THR A 24 4.61 8.21 -1.19
N VAL A 25 5.80 8.17 -1.77
CA VAL A 25 6.06 7.69 -3.13
C VAL A 25 6.90 6.42 -3.06
N PHE A 26 6.43 5.36 -3.72
CA PHE A 26 7.14 4.10 -3.86
C PHE A 26 7.69 3.98 -5.27
N THR A 27 9.01 3.88 -5.41
CA THR A 27 9.69 3.67 -6.70
C THR A 27 10.34 2.30 -6.73
N SER A 28 10.03 1.46 -7.72
CA SER A 28 10.68 0.16 -7.87
C SER A 28 12.16 0.32 -8.21
N MET A 29 13.04 -0.32 -7.46
CA MET A 29 14.48 -0.33 -7.76
C MET A 29 14.85 -1.19 -8.98
N SER A 30 13.93 -2.06 -9.42
CA SER A 30 14.15 -2.93 -10.57
C SER A 30 14.01 -2.19 -11.90
N ASN A 31 13.11 -1.20 -11.98
CA ASN A 31 12.71 -0.56 -13.24
C ASN A 31 12.57 0.97 -13.15
N GLY A 32 12.64 1.58 -11.96
CA GLY A 32 12.57 3.02 -11.77
C GLY A 32 11.17 3.63 -11.85
N LEU A 33 10.11 2.82 -11.98
CA LEU A 33 8.73 3.28 -12.08
C LEU A 33 8.06 3.38 -10.70
N ASN A 34 7.07 4.25 -10.61
CA ASN A 34 6.34 4.53 -9.38
C ASN A 34 5.09 3.66 -9.27
N VAL A 35 4.78 3.23 -8.04
CA VAL A 35 3.51 2.59 -7.71
C VAL A 35 2.38 3.62 -7.84
N THR A 36 1.48 3.36 -8.78
CA THR A 36 0.50 4.33 -9.28
C THR A 36 -0.89 3.68 -9.36
N LEU A 37 -1.93 4.43 -8.98
CA LEU A 37 -3.31 4.05 -9.28
C LEU A 37 -3.63 4.28 -10.76
N ASN A 38 -4.08 3.24 -11.44
CA ASN A 38 -4.71 3.34 -12.75
C ASN A 38 -6.21 3.65 -12.56
N GLY A 39 -6.60 4.90 -12.81
CA GLY A 39 -8.00 5.35 -12.61
C GLY A 39 -9.03 4.62 -13.49
N THR A 40 -8.62 4.06 -14.63
CA THR A 40 -9.52 3.32 -15.53
C THR A 40 -9.78 1.90 -15.04
N THR A 41 -8.73 1.18 -14.66
CA THR A 41 -8.83 -0.23 -14.25
C THR A 41 -9.05 -0.41 -12.75
N LYS A 42 -8.84 0.65 -11.97
CA LYS A 42 -8.68 0.62 -10.50
C LYS A 42 -7.52 -0.30 -10.04
N GLY A 43 -6.64 -0.67 -10.98
CA GLY A 43 -5.45 -1.46 -10.70
C GLY A 43 -4.36 -0.59 -10.07
N ILE A 44 -3.54 -1.21 -9.22
CA ILE A 44 -2.32 -0.57 -8.73
C ILE A 44 -1.14 -1.13 -9.51
N GLU A 45 -0.54 -0.25 -10.29
CA GLU A 45 0.38 -0.57 -11.38
C GLU A 45 1.66 0.27 -11.25
N PHE A 46 2.64 0.01 -12.10
CA PHE A 46 3.86 0.81 -12.18
C PHE A 46 3.79 1.77 -13.36
N GLY A 47 3.99 3.07 -13.10
CA GLY A 47 3.94 4.14 -14.10
C GLY A 47 5.06 5.17 -13.95
N PRO A 48 5.39 5.92 -15.03
CA PRO A 48 6.56 6.80 -15.07
C PRO A 48 6.40 8.16 -14.36
N GLY A 49 5.23 8.49 -13.76
CA GLY A 49 5.09 9.76 -13.03
C GLY A 49 3.71 10.42 -13.08
N SER A 50 2.62 9.65 -12.93
CA SER A 50 1.27 10.23 -12.75
C SER A 50 1.15 10.93 -11.39
N PRO A 51 0.27 11.95 -11.22
CA PRO A 51 -0.15 12.43 -9.89
C PRO A 51 -0.74 11.30 -9.02
N CYS A 52 -1.22 10.22 -9.65
CA CYS A 52 -1.73 9.05 -8.96
C CYS A 52 -0.68 8.14 -8.32
N ARG A 53 0.49 8.68 -7.98
CA ARG A 53 1.57 8.00 -7.25
C ARG A 53 1.70 8.42 -5.79
N TYR A 54 0.97 9.47 -5.39
CA TYR A 54 1.06 10.07 -4.06
C TYR A 54 0.12 9.34 -3.09
N TRP A 55 0.70 8.51 -2.22
CA TRP A 55 -0.06 7.72 -1.25
C TRP A 55 -0.02 8.38 0.12
N THR A 56 -1.17 8.59 0.74
CA THR A 56 -1.24 9.00 2.15
C THR A 56 -0.95 7.79 3.02
N ARG A 57 0.06 7.89 3.88
CA ARG A 57 0.42 6.85 4.85
C ARG A 57 -0.35 7.04 6.15
N TYR A 58 -0.83 5.94 6.70
CA TYR A 58 -1.44 5.89 8.03
C TYR A 58 -0.78 4.79 8.84
N GLU A 59 -0.43 5.11 10.09
CA GLU A 59 0.14 4.15 11.03
C GLU A 59 -0.95 3.55 11.91
N VAL A 60 -0.82 2.26 12.23
CA VAL A 60 -1.76 1.54 13.07
C VAL A 60 -1.04 1.14 14.35
N ALA A 61 -1.45 1.71 15.48
CA ALA A 61 -0.90 1.40 16.80
C ALA A 61 0.65 1.38 16.83
N PRO A 62 1.32 2.52 16.49
CA PRO A 62 2.77 2.59 16.31
C PRO A 62 3.57 2.13 17.55
N ASP A 63 2.98 2.21 18.74
CA ASP A 63 3.59 1.78 20.00
C ASP A 63 3.55 0.26 20.22
N ILE A 64 2.75 -0.48 19.44
CA ILE A 64 2.49 -1.92 19.59
C ILE A 64 3.03 -2.69 18.38
N ASN A 65 2.81 -2.17 17.18
CA ASN A 65 3.30 -2.76 15.94
C ASN A 65 3.62 -1.67 14.91
N ASN A 66 4.37 -2.02 13.89
CA ASN A 66 4.75 -1.12 12.80
C ASN A 66 3.85 -1.30 11.56
N TRP A 67 2.56 -1.59 11.75
CA TRP A 67 1.64 -1.73 10.64
C TRP A 67 1.26 -0.37 10.06
N THR A 68 1.19 -0.34 8.74
CA THR A 68 0.83 0.84 7.96
C THR A 68 -0.18 0.47 6.90
N TYR A 69 -1.04 1.41 6.53
CA TYR A 69 -1.84 1.32 5.32
C TYR A 69 -1.74 2.60 4.51
N TYR A 70 -2.15 2.50 3.25
CA TYR A 70 -2.00 3.58 2.28
C TYR A 70 -3.34 3.88 1.63
N SER A 71 -3.71 5.16 1.59
CA SER A 71 -4.81 5.66 0.77
C SER A 71 -4.28 6.52 -0.37
N ILE A 72 -5.13 6.74 -1.37
CA ILE A 72 -4.91 7.70 -2.42
C ILE A 72 -6.21 8.47 -2.65
N ARG A 73 -6.06 9.78 -2.87
CA ARG A 73 -7.17 10.67 -3.16
C ARG A 73 -7.71 10.37 -4.55
N ALA A 74 -9.01 10.11 -4.64
CA ALA A 74 -9.68 9.87 -5.91
C ALA A 74 -10.99 10.67 -6.01
N ARG A 75 -11.41 11.01 -7.23
CA ARG A 75 -12.48 11.98 -7.57
C ARG A 75 -13.76 11.86 -6.75
N GLU A 76 -14.19 10.63 -6.46
CA GLU A 76 -15.42 10.38 -5.70
C GLU A 76 -15.17 10.24 -4.20
N ARG A 77 -14.08 9.56 -3.84
CA ARG A 77 -13.70 9.21 -2.47
C ARG A 77 -12.32 8.58 -2.47
N ASP A 78 -11.61 8.73 -1.36
CA ASP A 78 -10.35 8.05 -1.12
C ASP A 78 -10.46 6.54 -1.33
N ARG A 79 -9.40 5.98 -1.91
CA ARG A 79 -9.25 4.55 -2.16
C ARG A 79 -8.04 4.04 -1.42
N PHE A 80 -8.11 2.81 -0.95
CA PHE A 80 -7.03 2.18 -0.23
C PHE A 80 -6.28 1.18 -1.10
N PHE A 81 -4.98 1.09 -0.86
CA PHE A 81 -4.16 0.01 -1.38
C PHE A 81 -4.60 -1.32 -0.78
N ARG A 82 -5.04 -2.27 -1.61
CA ARG A 82 -5.61 -3.54 -1.18
C ARG A 82 -5.14 -4.71 -2.04
N TYR A 83 -4.86 -5.84 -1.38
CA TYR A 83 -4.84 -7.16 -2.03
C TYR A 83 -6.12 -7.91 -1.67
N PRO A 84 -6.96 -8.34 -2.62
CA PRO A 84 -8.23 -9.02 -2.29
C PRO A 84 -8.05 -10.26 -1.42
N GLU A 85 -6.94 -10.96 -1.62
CA GLU A 85 -6.56 -12.21 -0.97
C GLU A 85 -5.10 -12.11 -0.54
N TYR A 86 -4.74 -12.68 0.61
CA TYR A 86 -3.35 -12.64 1.11
C TYR A 86 -2.61 -13.92 0.73
N ARG A 87 -2.37 -14.08 -0.57
CA ARG A 87 -1.65 -15.23 -1.14
C ARG A 87 -0.66 -14.81 -2.23
N SER A 88 0.30 -15.69 -2.53
CA SER A 88 1.22 -15.49 -3.65
C SER A 88 0.45 -15.27 -4.97
N ARG A 89 0.99 -14.38 -5.80
CA ARG A 89 0.47 -13.88 -7.08
C ARG A 89 -0.80 -13.02 -7.00
N ALA A 90 -1.32 -12.74 -5.81
CA ALA A 90 -2.38 -11.74 -5.67
C ALA A 90 -1.89 -10.39 -6.19
N ILE A 91 -2.75 -9.67 -6.92
CA ILE A 91 -2.43 -8.38 -7.55
C ILE A 91 -3.11 -7.27 -6.76
N ALA A 92 -2.40 -6.16 -6.57
CA ALA A 92 -2.89 -4.99 -5.87
C ALA A 92 -3.96 -4.24 -6.68
N GLN A 93 -4.95 -3.72 -5.97
CA GLN A 93 -6.01 -2.89 -6.52
C GLN A 93 -6.44 -1.83 -5.52
N ALA A 94 -7.12 -0.79 -6.01
CA ALA A 94 -7.78 0.21 -5.19
C ALA A 94 -9.13 -0.31 -4.68
N ALA A 95 -9.38 -0.22 -3.37
CA ALA A 95 -10.62 -0.65 -2.75
C ALA A 95 -11.12 0.35 -1.69
N SER A 96 -12.28 0.07 -1.08
CA SER A 96 -12.82 0.86 0.04
C SER A 96 -12.28 0.45 1.41
N THR A 97 -11.50 -0.63 1.49
CA THR A 97 -10.84 -1.10 2.71
C THR A 97 -9.36 -1.33 2.46
N PRO A 98 -8.48 -1.07 3.44
CA PRO A 98 -7.04 -1.22 3.29
C PRO A 98 -6.56 -2.65 3.49
N SER A 99 -5.39 -2.94 2.90
CA SER A 99 -4.47 -3.96 3.41
C SER A 99 -3.47 -3.32 4.38
N LEU A 100 -3.03 -4.10 5.37
CA LEU A 100 -1.99 -3.70 6.31
C LEU A 100 -0.63 -4.23 5.85
N PHE A 101 0.39 -3.40 5.99
CA PHE A 101 1.75 -3.69 5.55
C PHE A 101 2.76 -3.35 6.64
N ARG A 102 3.89 -4.06 6.63
CA ARG A 102 5.12 -3.68 7.32
C ARG A 102 6.13 -3.18 6.30
N ILE A 103 6.78 -2.06 6.60
CA ILE A 103 7.96 -1.60 5.84
C ILE A 103 9.20 -2.08 6.55
N GLU A 104 10.10 -2.71 5.81
CA GLU A 104 11.38 -3.20 6.32
C GLU A 104 12.54 -2.57 5.57
N VAL A 105 13.53 -2.09 6.31
CA VAL A 105 14.80 -1.61 5.74
C VAL A 105 15.60 -2.80 5.23
N ASP A 106 16.02 -2.75 3.97
CA ASP A 106 16.85 -3.77 3.31
C ASP A 106 18.25 -3.26 2.95
N GLY A 107 18.49 -1.95 3.12
CA GLY A 107 19.78 -1.29 2.91
C GLY A 107 19.64 0.23 2.90
N ALA A 108 20.73 0.93 2.56
CA ALA A 108 20.68 2.38 2.42
C ALA A 108 19.66 2.78 1.34
N ASN A 109 18.60 3.49 1.77
CA ASN A 109 17.48 3.91 0.92
C ASN A 109 16.81 2.77 0.13
N SER A 110 16.80 1.55 0.69
CA SER A 110 16.18 0.37 0.09
C SER A 110 15.23 -0.28 1.09
N TYR A 111 14.00 -0.53 0.65
CA TYR A 111 12.93 -1.03 1.50
C TYR A 111 12.19 -2.19 0.83
N VAL A 112 11.64 -3.08 1.66
CA VAL A 112 10.70 -4.12 1.25
C VAL A 112 9.38 -3.89 1.97
N VAL A 113 8.29 -3.91 1.22
CA VAL A 113 6.93 -3.81 1.77
C VAL A 113 6.34 -5.21 1.86
N ALA A 114 5.97 -5.62 3.08
CA ALA A 114 5.60 -7.00 3.37
C ALA A 114 4.26 -7.11 4.13
N LEU A 115 3.63 -8.28 4.05
CA LEU A 115 2.49 -8.68 4.86
C LEU A 115 2.54 -10.19 5.14
N GLU A 116 1.70 -10.66 6.05
CA GLU A 116 1.52 -12.09 6.33
C GLU A 116 0.34 -12.64 5.52
N SER A 117 0.54 -13.80 4.91
CA SER A 117 -0.49 -14.53 4.17
C SER A 117 -1.57 -15.07 5.12
N GLU A 118 -2.67 -15.55 4.55
CA GLU A 118 -3.69 -16.31 5.30
C GLU A 118 -3.14 -17.56 6.00
N THR A 119 -2.00 -18.09 5.53
CA THR A 119 -1.32 -19.25 6.09
C THR A 119 -0.12 -18.89 6.98
N GLY A 120 0.10 -17.60 7.25
CA GLY A 120 1.24 -17.11 8.05
C GLY A 120 2.57 -17.01 7.29
N GLU A 121 2.59 -17.30 5.99
CA GLU A 121 3.77 -17.08 5.14
C GLU A 121 4.00 -15.57 4.95
N LYS A 122 5.24 -15.12 5.08
CA LYS A 122 5.58 -13.73 4.78
C LYS A 122 5.63 -13.49 3.27
N LEU A 123 4.81 -12.57 2.78
CA LEU A 123 4.74 -12.15 1.39
C LEU A 123 5.25 -10.72 1.25
N ALA A 124 5.78 -10.38 0.07
CA ALA A 124 6.30 -9.05 -0.24
C ALA A 124 5.73 -8.53 -1.56
N TRP A 125 5.54 -7.20 -1.61
CA TRP A 125 5.27 -6.49 -2.85
C TRP A 125 6.37 -6.78 -3.86
N THR A 126 5.99 -7.13 -5.07
CA THR A 126 6.91 -7.50 -6.14
C THR A 126 6.47 -6.82 -7.44
N ALA A 127 7.43 -6.20 -8.12
CA ALA A 127 7.21 -5.60 -9.43
C ALA A 127 7.25 -6.68 -10.52
N GLU A 128 6.10 -7.00 -11.10
CA GLU A 128 5.98 -8.06 -12.12
C GLU A 128 5.33 -7.54 -13.40
N ARG A 129 5.76 -8.08 -14.55
CA ARG A 129 5.04 -7.85 -15.81
C ARG A 129 3.79 -8.71 -15.83
N ARG A 130 2.64 -8.11 -16.14
CA ARG A 130 1.43 -8.89 -16.39
C ARG A 130 1.62 -9.68 -17.68
N ASN A 131 1.57 -11.01 -17.61
CA ASN A 131 1.62 -11.85 -18.80
C ASN A 131 0.21 -11.93 -19.40
N THR A 132 -0.21 -10.89 -20.13
CA THR A 132 -1.52 -10.82 -20.79
C THR A 132 -1.36 -10.40 -22.25
N THR A 133 -2.25 -10.87 -23.12
CA THR A 133 -2.39 -10.46 -24.53
C THR A 133 -2.97 -9.05 -24.71
N ALA A 134 -3.34 -8.37 -23.61
CA ALA A 134 -3.84 -7.01 -23.65
C ALA A 134 -2.74 -6.00 -24.07
N PRO A 135 -3.07 -4.99 -24.88
CA PRO A 135 -2.10 -4.05 -25.46
C PRO A 135 -1.33 -3.23 -24.40
N ASN A 136 -1.89 -3.10 -23.20
CA ASN A 136 -1.29 -2.34 -22.11
C ASN A 136 -0.49 -3.31 -21.22
N ARG A 137 0.78 -3.52 -21.60
CA ARG A 137 1.80 -4.36 -20.93
C ARG A 137 2.18 -3.83 -19.55
N ASN A 138 1.21 -3.56 -18.70
CA ASN A 138 1.46 -2.82 -17.46
C ASN A 138 2.14 -3.73 -16.44
N MET A 139 3.18 -3.19 -15.82
CA MET A 139 3.79 -3.81 -14.66
C MET A 139 2.86 -3.61 -13.46
N VAL A 140 2.65 -4.67 -12.68
CA VAL A 140 1.70 -4.71 -11.57
C VAL A 140 2.45 -4.92 -10.25
N VAL A 141 1.85 -4.50 -9.15
CA VAL A 141 2.34 -4.82 -7.81
C VAL A 141 1.68 -6.12 -7.34
N SER A 142 2.41 -7.23 -7.37
CA SER A 142 1.93 -8.53 -6.91
C SER A 142 2.53 -8.93 -5.56
N LEU A 143 1.89 -9.87 -4.86
CA LEU A 143 2.49 -10.54 -3.70
C LEU A 143 3.32 -11.73 -4.16
N GLN A 144 4.55 -11.86 -3.69
CA GLN A 144 5.37 -13.07 -3.85
C GLN A 144 6.00 -13.46 -2.52
N PRO A 145 6.46 -14.72 -2.37
CA PRO A 145 7.22 -15.14 -1.19
C PRO A 145 8.35 -14.15 -0.89
N TYR A 146 8.49 -13.77 0.37
CA TYR A 146 9.49 -12.81 0.80
C TYR A 146 10.90 -13.35 0.55
N ARG A 147 11.65 -12.73 -0.37
CA ARG A 147 13.01 -13.16 -0.75
C ARG A 147 14.01 -12.00 -0.85
N ARG A 148 13.59 -10.76 -0.60
CA ARG A 148 14.41 -9.54 -0.77
C ARG A 148 15.03 -9.44 -2.17
N SER A 149 14.33 -9.96 -3.17
CA SER A 149 14.81 -9.91 -4.56
C SER A 149 14.83 -8.47 -5.07
N ARG A 150 15.57 -8.19 -6.15
CA ARG A 150 15.60 -6.85 -6.76
C ARG A 150 14.20 -6.33 -7.15
N ALA A 151 13.29 -7.23 -7.53
CA ALA A 151 11.90 -6.88 -7.86
C ALA A 151 11.04 -6.54 -6.63
N GLN A 152 11.49 -6.89 -5.42
CA GLN A 152 10.84 -6.62 -4.14
C GLN A 152 11.40 -5.38 -3.42
N ARG A 153 12.39 -4.72 -4.02
CA ARG A 153 13.06 -3.55 -3.44
C ARG A 153 12.50 -2.26 -4.00
N PHE A 154 12.22 -1.34 -3.08
CA PHE A 154 11.66 -0.03 -3.36
C PHE A 154 12.51 1.06 -2.73
N LYS A 155 12.60 2.20 -3.41
CA LYS A 155 12.87 3.48 -2.75
C LYS A 155 11.54 4.00 -2.20
N ILE A 156 11.58 4.53 -1.00
CA ILE A 156 10.43 5.19 -0.37
C ILE A 156 10.88 6.62 -0.07
N ALA A 157 10.10 7.59 -0.54
CA ALA A 157 10.33 9.01 -0.30
C ALA A 157 9.04 9.66 0.19
N GLU A 158 9.19 10.71 1.01
CA GLU A 158 8.10 11.61 1.37
C GLU A 158 8.23 12.89 0.54
N GLU A 159 7.18 13.26 -0.15
CA GLU A 159 7.13 14.44 -1.01
C GLU A 159 6.04 15.40 -0.52
N TYR A 160 6.40 16.68 -0.39
CA TYR A 160 5.44 17.75 -0.07
C TYR A 160 4.78 18.25 -1.36
N VAL A 161 3.48 17.99 -1.52
CA VAL A 161 2.72 18.35 -2.73
C VAL A 161 1.25 18.57 -2.40
N ASN A 162 0.54 19.35 -3.22
CA ASN A 162 -0.92 19.36 -3.24
C ASN A 162 -1.39 18.57 -4.47
N PRO A 163 -1.69 17.26 -4.34
CA PRO A 163 -1.95 16.42 -5.49
C PRO A 163 -3.37 16.63 -6.04
N ASP A 164 -3.50 16.59 -7.36
CA ASP A 164 -4.79 16.47 -8.03
C ASP A 164 -5.45 15.12 -7.71
N ASP A 165 -6.78 15.08 -7.83
CA ASP A 165 -7.54 13.83 -7.72
C ASP A 165 -7.18 12.84 -8.83
N CYS A 166 -7.14 11.56 -8.46
CA CYS A 166 -7.24 10.44 -9.38
C CYS A 166 -8.70 10.16 -9.77
#